data_AF-A0AAD7AG50-F1
#
_entry.id   AF-A0AAD7AG50-F1
#
_cell.length_a   1.000
_cell.length_b   1.000
_cell.length_c   1.000
_cell.angle_alpha   90.00
_cell.angle_beta   90.00
_cell.angle_gamma   90.00
#
_symmetry.space_group_name_H-M   'P 1'
#
loop_
_entity.id
_entity.type
_entity.pdbx_description
1 polymer ?
#
loop_
_entity_poly.entity_id
_entity_poly.type
_entity_poly.pdbx_seq_one_letter_code
_entity_poly.pdbx_strand_id
1 'polypeptide(L)'
;DVWQDLGVALSPDKILTMESADSGHSTMAGVVENLKLSVEEIDVLLQVHVVDGAPFDVLMGRPFSRFTECHNKDRADGSQELTLTCPN
;
A
#
# COMPACT_ATOMS: atom_id res chain seq x y z
N ASP A 1 5.69 -13.95 -1.88
CA ASP A 1 5.66 -12.67 -1.15
C ASP A 1 5.38 -11.62 -2.19
N VAL A 2 4.33 -10.82 -2.03
CA VAL A 2 3.67 -10.09 -3.13
C VAL A 2 4.66 -9.27 -3.96
N TRP A 3 5.62 -8.59 -3.32
CA TRP A 3 6.61 -7.79 -4.04
C TRP A 3 7.61 -8.64 -4.85
N GLN A 4 7.96 -9.84 -4.37
CA GLN A 4 8.85 -10.77 -5.09
C GLN A 4 8.15 -11.32 -6.33
N ASP A 5 6.86 -11.66 -6.18
CA ASP A 5 6.04 -12.21 -7.26
C ASP A 5 5.80 -11.16 -8.36
N LEU A 6 5.80 -9.88 -8.01
CA LEU A 6 5.76 -8.76 -8.95
C LEU A 6 7.09 -8.51 -9.69
N GLY A 7 8.21 -9.11 -9.25
CA GLY A 7 9.52 -8.96 -9.88
C GLY A 7 10.09 -7.54 -9.85
N VAL A 8 9.66 -6.73 -8.88
CA VAL A 8 10.05 -5.31 -8.77
C VAL A 8 11.33 -5.13 -7.96
N ALA A 9 12.15 -4.17 -8.35
CA ALA A 9 13.39 -3.85 -7.64
C ALA A 9 13.10 -3.02 -6.38
N LEU A 10 13.76 -3.37 -5.28
CA LEU A 10 13.75 -2.59 -4.05
C LEU A 10 14.92 -1.59 -4.06
N SER A 11 14.64 -0.35 -3.68
CA SER A 11 15.67 0.64 -3.37
C SER A 11 16.17 0.42 -1.93
N PRO A 12 17.43 0.00 -1.72
CA PRO A 12 17.95 -0.37 -0.40
C PRO A 12 18.27 0.85 0.50
N ASP A 13 18.33 2.06 -0.08
CA ASP A 13 18.79 3.27 0.63
C ASP A 13 17.72 3.93 1.52
N LYS A 14 16.49 3.39 1.53
CA LYS A 14 15.33 3.97 2.25
C LYS A 14 14.76 3.02 3.30
N ILE A 15 15.61 2.54 4.20
CA ILE A 15 15.17 1.70 5.33
C ILE A 15 14.53 2.60 6.39
N LEU A 16 13.22 2.44 6.58
CA LEU A 16 12.48 3.06 7.67
C LEU A 16 12.17 2.01 8.73
N THR A 17 12.26 2.39 10.00
CA THR A 17 11.72 1.56 11.09
C THR A 17 10.25 1.89 11.23
N MET A 18 9.38 0.92 10.99
CA MET A 18 7.95 1.09 11.21
C MET A 18 7.63 0.68 12.64
N GLU A 19 7.06 1.62 13.39
CA GLU A 19 6.46 1.34 14.69
C GLU A 19 5.02 0.93 14.45
N SER A 20 4.73 -0.34 14.73
CA SER A 20 3.40 -0.89 14.56
C SER A 20 2.48 -0.51 15.73
N ALA A 21 1.18 -0.51 15.48
CA ALA A 21 0.17 -0.21 16.50
C ALA A 21 0.15 -1.25 17.65
N ASP A 22 0.72 -2.43 17.43
CA ASP A 22 0.83 -3.51 18.41
C ASP A 22 2.13 -3.46 19.24
N SER A 23 2.86 -2.33 19.22
CA SER A 23 4.16 -2.12 19.89
C SER A 23 5.32 -2.97 19.35
N GLY A 24 5.12 -3.67 18.23
CA GLY A 24 6.19 -4.33 17.48
C GLY A 24 7.01 -3.34 16.66
N HIS A 25 8.32 -3.59 16.56
CA HIS A 25 9.19 -2.96 15.58
C HIS A 25 9.33 -3.90 14.38
N SER A 26 8.80 -3.50 13.23
CA SER A 26 9.04 -4.20 11.97
C SER A 26 10.06 -3.42 11.14
N THR A 27 11.13 -4.10 10.72
CA THR A 27 12.12 -3.52 9.82
C THR A 27 11.60 -3.60 8.38
N MET A 28 11.62 -2.48 7.66
CA MET A 28 11.32 -2.48 6.23
C MET A 28 12.46 -3.10 5.43
N ALA A 29 12.12 -3.93 4.44
CA ALA A 29 13.06 -4.48 3.47
C ALA A 29 13.52 -3.42 2.44
N GLY A 30 12.67 -2.42 2.17
CA GLY A 30 12.98 -1.33 1.25
C GLY A 30 11.74 -0.65 0.71
N VAL A 31 11.93 0.15 -0.33
CA VAL A 31 10.85 0.87 -1.03
C VAL A 31 10.88 0.52 -2.52
N VAL A 32 9.71 0.22 -3.06
CA VAL A 32 9.46 0.18 -4.51
C VAL A 32 8.98 1.55 -4.94
N GLU A 33 9.77 2.21 -5.78
CA GLU A 33 9.48 3.57 -6.21
C GLU A 33 8.61 3.57 -7.48
N ASN A 34 7.58 4.42 -7.51
CA ASN A 34 6.67 4.60 -8.65
C ASN A 34 6.04 3.29 -9.15
N LEU A 35 5.61 2.42 -8.22
CA LEU A 35 4.86 1.23 -8.59
C LEU A 35 3.53 1.64 -9.21
N LYS A 36 3.27 1.17 -10.42
CA LYS A 36 1.98 1.35 -11.08
C LYS A 36 0.95 0.41 -10.45
N LEU A 37 -0.08 0.98 -9.83
CA LEU A 37 -1.29 0.30 -9.41
C LEU A 37 -2.40 0.65 -10.39
N SER A 38 -3.00 -0.37 -11.00
CA SER A 38 -4.12 -0.22 -11.92
C SER A 38 -5.38 -0.81 -11.30
N VAL A 39 -6.44 -0.01 -11.21
CA VAL A 39 -7.78 -0.43 -10.76
C VAL A 39 -8.77 -0.01 -11.84
N GLU A 40 -9.22 -0.97 -12.65
CA GLU A 40 -10.04 -0.69 -13.83
C GLU A 40 -9.39 0.38 -14.73
N GLU A 41 -10.01 1.55 -14.86
CA GLU A 41 -9.54 2.68 -15.67
C GLU A 41 -8.61 3.65 -14.91
N ILE A 42 -8.34 3.39 -13.62
CA ILE A 42 -7.55 4.24 -12.75
C ILE A 42 -6.12 3.72 -12.66
N ASP A 43 -5.16 4.54 -13.12
CA ASP A 43 -3.73 4.26 -13.02
C ASP A 43 -3.06 5.24 -12.05
N VAL A 44 -2.49 4.72 -10.97
CA VAL A 44 -1.77 5.53 -9.97
C VAL A 44 -0.35 5.03 -9.75
N LEU A 45 0.59 5.96 -9.57
CA LEU A 45 1.98 5.65 -9.24
C LEU A 45 2.20 5.85 -7.74
N LEU A 46 2.54 4.76 -7.05
CA LEU A 46 2.67 4.74 -5.59
C LEU A 46 4.11 4.48 -5.17
N GLN A 47 4.48 5.08 -4.05
CA GLN A 47 5.67 4.69 -3.29
C GLN A 47 5.24 3.60 -2.32
N VAL A 48 5.70 2.37 -2.55
CA VAL A 48 5.27 1.19 -1.78
C VAL A 48 6.41 0.73 -0.89
N HIS A 49 6.15 0.68 0.40
CA HIS A 49 7.12 0.20 1.36
C HIS A 49 6.91 -1.29 1.62
N VAL A 50 8.01 -2.06 1.57
CA VAL A 50 7.98 -3.50 1.82
C VAL A 50 8.41 -3.78 3.25
N VAL A 51 7.59 -4.57 3.95
CA VAL A 51 7.79 -4.96 5.35
C VAL A 51 7.90 -6.47 5.42
N ASP A 52 9.00 -6.98 5.94
CA ASP A 52 9.19 -8.41 6.09
C ASP A 52 8.29 -8.97 7.20
N GLY A 53 7.65 -10.11 6.94
CA GLY A 53 6.83 -10.82 7.93
C GLY A 53 5.54 -10.12 8.32
N ALA A 54 5.04 -9.19 7.49
CA ALA A 54 3.74 -8.56 7.70
C ALA A 54 2.61 -9.62 7.70
N PRO A 55 1.60 -9.50 8.60
CA PRO A 55 0.46 -10.41 8.64
C PRO A 55 -0.61 -10.09 7.56
N PHE A 56 -0.24 -9.30 6.55
CA PHE A 56 -1.10 -8.84 5.46
C PHE A 56 -0.27 -8.69 4.20
N ASP A 57 -0.94 -8.80 3.05
CA ASP A 57 -0.31 -8.68 1.73
C ASP A 57 -0.05 -7.22 1.33
N VAL A 58 -1.06 -6.35 1.53
CA VAL A 58 -0.99 -4.93 1.16
C VAL A 58 -1.77 -4.10 2.19
N LEU A 59 -1.18 -2.99 2.63
CA LEU A 59 -1.84 -2.00 3.47
C LEU A 59 -1.93 -0.66 2.74
N MET A 60 -3.15 -0.22 2.44
CA MET A 60 -3.39 1.09 1.83
C MET A 60 -3.64 2.13 2.92
N GLY A 61 -2.59 2.90 3.22
CA GLY A 61 -2.65 3.96 4.22
C GLY A 61 -3.32 5.25 3.72
N ARG A 62 -3.38 6.24 4.62
CA ARG A 62 -3.89 7.58 4.33
C ARG A 62 -3.29 8.27 3.10
N PRO A 63 -1.99 8.11 2.76
CA PRO A 63 -1.45 8.70 1.53
C PRO A 63 -2.19 8.23 0.27
N PHE A 64 -2.47 6.92 0.16
CA PHE A 64 -3.26 6.37 -0.93
C PHE A 64 -4.68 6.95 -0.93
N SER A 65 -5.35 6.95 0.22
CA SER A 65 -6.72 7.47 0.33
C SER A 65 -6.82 8.95 -0.03
N ARG A 66 -5.82 9.75 0.35
CA ARG A 66 -5.78 11.18 0.01
C ARG A 66 -5.50 11.38 -1.48
N PHE A 67 -4.60 10.59 -2.05
CA PHE A 67 -4.21 10.72 -3.45
C PHE A 67 -5.34 10.37 -4.42
N THR A 68 -6.17 9.39 -4.05
CA THR A 68 -7.29 8.89 -4.86
C THR A 68 -8.66 9.44 -4.44
N GLU A 69 -8.69 10.46 -3.56
CA GLU A 69 -9.93 10.93 -2.90
C GLU A 69 -10.85 9.77 -2.48
N CYS A 70 -10.26 8.73 -1.89
CA CYS A 70 -10.92 7.47 -1.65
C CYS A 70 -12.04 7.61 -0.60
N HIS A 71 -13.25 7.23 -0.99
CA HIS A 71 -14.38 7.08 -0.08
C HIS A 71 -14.60 5.61 0.26
N ASN A 72 -14.62 5.32 1.55
CA ASN A 72 -14.95 3.99 2.09
C ASN A 72 -16.40 3.96 2.57
N LYS A 73 -17.11 2.89 2.22
CA LYS A 73 -18.45 2.60 2.71
C LYS A 73 -18.50 1.15 3.22
N ASP A 74 -18.44 1.03 4.53
CA ASP A 74 -18.61 -0.25 5.23
C ASP A 74 -20.11 -0.55 5.38
N ARG A 75 -20.50 -1.76 5.00
CA ARG A 75 -21.88 -2.24 5.13
C ARG A 75 -21.98 -3.22 6.30
N ALA A 76 -23.16 -3.26 6.92
CA ALA A 76 -23.44 -4.14 8.06
C ALA A 76 -23.40 -5.63 7.71
N ASP A 77 -23.52 -5.98 6.42
CA ASP A 77 -23.34 -7.35 5.92
C ASP A 77 -21.87 -7.78 5.82
N GLY A 78 -20.93 -6.90 6.20
CA GLY A 78 -19.49 -7.12 6.14
C GLY A 78 -18.86 -6.78 4.80
N SER A 79 -19.64 -6.37 3.79
CA SER A 79 -19.09 -5.88 2.53
C SER A 79 -18.54 -4.46 2.68
N GLN A 80 -17.52 -4.15 1.89
CA GLN A 80 -16.94 -2.81 1.79
C GLN A 80 -16.98 -2.35 0.34
N GLU A 81 -17.26 -1.06 0.16
CA GLU A 81 -17.20 -0.39 -1.14
C GLU A 81 -16.20 0.75 -1.06
N LEU A 82 -15.25 0.72 -1.99
CA LEU A 82 -14.22 1.73 -2.17
C LEU A 82 -14.55 2.50 -3.44
N THR A 83 -14.80 3.79 -3.33
CA THR A 83 -14.89 4.70 -4.48
C THR A 83 -13.58 5.44 -4.59
N LEU A 84 -12.90 5.28 -5.72
CA LEU A 84 -11.64 5.94 -6.03
C LEU A 84 -11.87 6.97 -7.14
N THR A 85 -11.31 8.15 -6.98
CA THR A 85 -11.26 9.19 -8.00
C THR A 85 -9.83 9.34 -8.46
N CYS A 86 -9.57 9.14 -9.75
CA CYS A 86 -8.26 9.42 -10.32
C CYS A 86 -8.09 10.94 -10.45
N PRO A 87 -7.05 11.55 -9.83
CA PRO A 87 -6.75 12.96 -10.08
C PRO A 87 -6.06 13.20 -11.43
N ASN A 88 -5.60 12.14 -12.11
CA ASN A 88 -4.97 12.17 -13.43
C ASN A 88 -5.96 11.91 -14.56
#